data_AF-A0A0H3DSC1-F1
#
_entry.id   AF-A0A0H3DSC1-F1
#
_cell.length_a   1.000
_cell.length_b   1.000
_cell.length_c   1.000
_cell.angle_alpha   90.00
_cell.angle_beta   90.00
_cell.angle_gamma   90.00
#
_symmetry.space_group_name_H-M   'P 1'
#
loop_
_entity.id
_entity.type
_entity.pdbx_description
1 polymer ?
#
loop_
_entity_poly.entity_id
_entity_poly.type
_entity_poly.pdbx_seq_one_letter_code
_entity_poly.pdbx_strand_id
1 'polypeptide(L)'
;MPRGGNLLRKRFLFLLECAAGDICGSSCVGIVMVWIDWVIIGIVGFSALVSLIRGFVREALSLVTWGAAFFVASHFYPYLAAFFTRFEDALVRNGIAIAVLFVATLIVGAIVNYVIGSLVERTGLSGTDRVLGVCFGAIRGILIVAALLFFMDTFTAMAQSEEWKQSRLIPQFSPIIRWSFDYLQSTSSFLPEHMPSLPLR
;
A
#
# COMPACT_ATOMS: atom_id res chain seq x y z
N MET A 1 50.73 -21.73 -39.36
CA MET A 1 50.25 -20.34 -39.46
C MET A 1 48.88 -20.24 -38.79
N PRO A 2 48.64 -19.27 -37.89
CA PRO A 2 47.56 -19.37 -36.89
C PRO A 2 46.35 -18.47 -37.19
N ARG A 3 45.29 -18.67 -36.38
CA ARG A 3 44.20 -17.73 -36.01
C ARG A 3 42.86 -17.79 -36.76
N GLY A 4 42.14 -18.89 -36.57
CA GLY A 4 40.67 -18.95 -36.70
C GLY A 4 39.92 -19.33 -35.41
N GLY A 5 40.62 -19.72 -34.34
CA GLY A 5 40.02 -20.34 -33.14
C GLY A 5 39.77 -19.43 -31.93
N ASN A 6 40.04 -18.12 -32.03
CA ASN A 6 40.01 -17.22 -30.87
C ASN A 6 38.66 -16.51 -30.64
N LEU A 7 37.71 -16.58 -31.58
CA LEU A 7 36.45 -15.85 -31.46
C LEU A 7 35.40 -16.64 -30.67
N LEU A 8 35.31 -17.95 -30.90
CA LEU A 8 34.44 -18.85 -30.13
C LEU A 8 34.94 -19.03 -28.70
N ARG A 9 36.25 -19.12 -28.48
CA ARG A 9 36.83 -19.21 -27.12
C ARG A 9 36.62 -17.91 -26.32
N LYS A 10 36.68 -16.73 -26.96
CA LYS A 10 36.33 -15.46 -26.32
C LYS A 10 34.83 -15.32 -26.03
N ARG A 11 33.95 -15.77 -26.93
CA ARG A 11 32.50 -15.80 -26.67
C ARG A 11 32.12 -16.80 -25.58
N PHE A 12 32.80 -17.94 -25.50
CA PHE A 12 32.56 -18.94 -24.46
C PHE A 12 33.10 -18.50 -23.10
N LEU A 13 34.25 -17.80 -23.05
CA LEU A 13 34.74 -17.13 -21.83
C LEU A 13 33.81 -16.01 -21.36
N PHE A 14 33.26 -15.20 -22.27
CA PHE A 14 32.29 -14.16 -21.92
C PHE A 14 30.96 -14.74 -21.38
N LEU A 15 30.54 -15.91 -21.89
CA LEU A 15 29.38 -16.64 -21.36
C LEU A 15 29.66 -17.32 -20.01
N LEU A 16 30.91 -17.75 -19.75
CA LEU A 16 31.31 -18.30 -18.46
C LEU A 16 31.40 -17.22 -17.37
N GLU A 17 31.83 -16.00 -17.72
CA GLU A 17 31.84 -14.85 -16.81
C GLU A 17 30.42 -14.35 -16.47
N CYS A 18 29.43 -14.57 -17.35
CA CYS A 18 28.02 -14.32 -17.05
C CYS A 18 27.38 -15.42 -16.18
N ALA A 19 27.91 -16.65 -16.21
CA ALA A 19 27.40 -17.79 -15.44
C ALA A 19 28.05 -17.93 -14.05
N ALA A 20 29.18 -17.26 -13.81
CA ALA A 20 29.79 -17.13 -12.48
C ALA A 20 29.03 -16.04 -11.69
N GLY A 21 27.92 -16.48 -11.08
CA GLY A 21 27.08 -15.70 -10.20
C GLY A 21 27.86 -14.96 -9.10
N ASP A 22 27.41 -13.72 -8.85
CA ASP A 22 27.43 -12.97 -7.57
C ASP A 22 27.43 -11.44 -7.82
N ILE A 23 27.97 -10.97 -8.96
CA ILE A 23 28.18 -9.52 -9.18
C ILE A 23 27.03 -8.85 -9.97
N CYS A 24 26.34 -9.59 -10.84
CA CYS A 24 25.16 -9.09 -11.56
C CYS A 24 23.91 -8.98 -10.65
N GLY A 25 23.88 -9.75 -9.56
CA GLY A 25 22.83 -9.65 -8.54
C GLY A 25 22.90 -8.31 -7.81
N SER A 26 24.07 -7.93 -7.28
CA SER A 26 24.20 -6.73 -6.44
C SER A 26 23.97 -5.40 -7.20
N SER A 27 24.34 -5.31 -8.49
CA SER A 27 24.14 -4.08 -9.28
C SER A 27 22.72 -3.96 -9.83
N CYS A 28 22.07 -5.07 -10.21
CA CYS A 28 20.67 -5.06 -10.65
C CYS A 28 19.72 -4.87 -9.45
N VAL A 29 20.03 -5.51 -8.31
CA VAL A 29 19.38 -5.26 -7.01
C VAL A 29 19.60 -3.81 -6.55
N GLY A 30 20.79 -3.24 -6.73
CA GLY A 30 21.05 -1.83 -6.43
C GLY A 30 20.20 -0.86 -7.26
N ILE A 31 19.97 -1.14 -8.54
CA ILE A 31 19.10 -0.32 -9.41
C ILE A 31 17.62 -0.50 -9.04
N VAL A 32 17.17 -1.73 -8.77
CA VAL A 32 15.79 -2.02 -8.32
C VAL A 32 15.51 -1.41 -6.94
N MET A 33 16.46 -1.47 -6.02
CA MET A 33 16.39 -0.86 -4.69
C MET A 33 16.30 0.67 -4.78
N VAL A 34 17.18 1.30 -5.56
CA VAL A 34 17.12 2.75 -5.82
C VAL A 34 15.80 3.13 -6.47
N TRP A 35 15.29 2.35 -7.43
CA TRP A 35 14.03 2.67 -8.10
C TRP A 35 12.82 2.55 -7.16
N ILE A 36 12.77 1.51 -6.32
CA ILE A 36 11.72 1.36 -5.30
C ILE A 36 11.81 2.49 -4.27
N ASP A 37 13.00 2.84 -3.80
CA ASP A 37 13.20 3.95 -2.86
C ASP A 37 12.78 5.30 -3.46
N TRP A 38 13.10 5.55 -4.73
CA TRP A 38 12.63 6.74 -5.45
C TRP A 38 11.12 6.75 -5.69
N VAL A 39 10.50 5.60 -5.91
CA VAL A 39 9.04 5.48 -6.00
C VAL A 39 8.39 5.76 -4.64
N ILE A 40 8.95 5.24 -3.55
CA ILE A 40 8.47 5.47 -2.18
C ILE A 40 8.59 6.95 -1.82
N ILE A 41 9.77 7.54 -2.02
CA ILE A 41 10.01 8.97 -1.79
C ILE A 41 9.10 9.81 -2.69
N GLY A 42 8.90 9.39 -3.94
CA GLY A 42 7.97 10.01 -4.87
C GLY A 42 6.53 9.99 -4.38
N ILE A 43 6.03 8.85 -3.90
CA ILE A 43 4.66 8.70 -3.37
C ILE A 43 4.49 9.52 -2.09
N VAL A 44 5.44 9.44 -1.15
CA VAL A 44 5.37 10.18 0.11
C VAL A 44 5.47 11.68 -0.16
N GLY A 45 6.41 12.11 -1.00
CA GLY A 45 6.59 13.51 -1.39
C GLY A 45 5.37 14.05 -2.14
N PHE A 46 4.80 13.26 -3.06
CA PHE A 46 3.59 13.63 -3.78
C PHE A 46 2.37 13.68 -2.85
N SER A 47 2.20 12.72 -1.94
CA SER A 47 1.14 12.73 -0.92
C SER A 47 1.25 13.94 0.00
N ALA A 48 2.46 14.28 0.46
CA ALA A 48 2.72 15.45 1.27
C ALA A 48 2.45 16.76 0.51
N LEU A 49 2.86 16.85 -0.75
CA LEU A 49 2.63 18.01 -1.61
C LEU A 49 1.13 18.21 -1.90
N VAL A 50 0.42 17.13 -2.24
CA VAL A 50 -1.03 17.17 -2.47
C VAL A 50 -1.77 17.58 -1.19
N SER A 51 -1.33 17.10 -0.02
CA SER A 51 -1.92 17.46 1.27
C SER A 51 -1.64 18.92 1.66
N LEU A 52 -0.48 19.47 1.28
CA LEU A 52 -0.16 20.89 1.46
C LEU A 52 -1.05 21.80 0.59
N ILE A 53 -1.42 21.35 -0.60
CA ILE A 53 -2.29 22.10 -1.52
C ILE A 53 -3.76 22.00 -1.10
N ARG A 54 -4.23 20.85 -0.60
CA ARG A 54 -5.63 20.61 -0.21
C ARG A 54 -5.99 21.02 1.22
N GLY A 55 -5.04 21.03 2.15
CA GLY A 55 -5.28 21.34 3.56
C GLY A 55 -5.71 20.13 4.39
N PHE A 56 -5.39 20.14 5.70
CA PHE A 56 -5.67 19.04 6.63
C PHE A 56 -7.15 18.70 6.72
N VAL A 57 -8.01 19.71 6.89
CA VAL A 57 -9.45 19.51 7.10
C VAL A 57 -10.07 18.75 5.93
N ARG A 58 -9.71 19.09 4.69
CA ARG A 58 -10.24 18.41 3.50
C ARG A 58 -9.82 16.94 3.46
N GLU A 59 -8.60 16.66 3.88
CA GLU A 59 -8.03 15.32 3.88
C GLU A 59 -8.60 14.45 5.01
N ALA A 60 -8.72 15.00 6.22
CA ALA A 60 -9.32 14.33 7.37
C ALA A 60 -10.80 14.01 7.12
N LEU A 61 -11.57 14.97 6.59
CA LEU A 61 -12.98 14.75 6.24
C LEU A 61 -13.14 13.70 5.14
N SER A 62 -12.21 13.62 4.19
CA SER A 62 -12.21 12.56 3.16
C SER A 62 -12.04 11.17 3.78
N LEU A 63 -11.10 11.03 4.74
CA LEU A 63 -10.88 9.78 5.44
C LEU A 63 -12.10 9.37 6.29
N VAL A 64 -12.69 10.33 7.01
CA VAL A 64 -13.92 10.13 7.80
C VAL A 64 -15.08 9.74 6.88
N THR A 65 -15.21 10.39 5.71
CA THR A 65 -16.25 10.09 4.72
C THR A 65 -16.11 8.66 4.20
N TRP A 66 -14.90 8.19 3.94
CA TRP A 66 -14.64 6.80 3.55
C TRP A 66 -15.08 5.80 4.63
N GLY A 67 -14.72 6.05 5.89
CA GLY A 67 -15.15 5.22 7.02
C GLY A 67 -16.68 5.23 7.21
N ALA A 68 -17.29 6.41 7.12
CA ALA A 68 -18.74 6.58 7.19
C ALA A 68 -19.46 5.88 6.03
N ALA A 69 -18.94 5.97 4.81
CA ALA A 69 -19.51 5.28 3.65
C ALA A 69 -19.47 3.76 3.83
N PHE A 70 -18.38 3.20 4.35
CA PHE A 70 -18.30 1.78 4.65
C PHE A 70 -19.29 1.36 5.74
N PHE A 71 -19.39 2.14 6.83
CA PHE A 71 -20.34 1.90 7.90
C PHE A 71 -21.79 1.98 7.44
N VAL A 72 -22.16 3.02 6.68
CA VAL A 72 -23.51 3.18 6.14
C VAL A 72 -23.84 2.08 5.15
N ALA A 73 -22.94 1.78 4.21
CA ALA A 73 -23.18 0.73 3.24
C ALA A 73 -23.35 -0.65 3.92
N SER A 74 -22.48 -1.01 4.86
CA SER A 74 -22.56 -2.29 5.57
C SER A 74 -23.79 -2.43 6.48
N HIS A 75 -24.28 -1.34 7.06
CA HIS A 75 -25.45 -1.40 7.96
C HIS A 75 -26.79 -1.27 7.21
N PHE A 76 -26.85 -0.43 6.17
CA PHE A 76 -28.10 -0.08 5.50
C PHE A 76 -28.36 -0.85 4.20
N TYR A 77 -27.40 -1.64 3.67
CA TYR A 77 -27.64 -2.42 2.46
C TYR A 77 -28.84 -3.38 2.51
N PRO A 78 -29.22 -4.06 3.61
CA PRO A 78 -30.34 -5.00 3.54
C PRO A 78 -31.67 -4.29 3.30
N TYR A 79 -31.83 -3.07 3.82
CA TYR A 79 -33.00 -2.24 3.58
C TYR A 79 -33.09 -1.80 2.12
N LEU A 80 -31.97 -1.38 1.53
CA LEU A 80 -31.95 -0.97 0.12
C LEU A 80 -32.08 -2.17 -0.83
N ALA A 81 -31.48 -3.32 -0.47
CA ALA A 81 -31.55 -4.56 -1.24
C ALA A 81 -33.00 -5.06 -1.38
N ALA A 82 -33.86 -4.83 -0.39
CA ALA A 82 -35.27 -5.22 -0.44
C ALA A 82 -36.07 -4.53 -1.57
N PHE A 83 -35.65 -3.34 -2.01
CA PHE A 83 -36.28 -2.63 -3.12
C PHE A 83 -35.87 -3.17 -4.50
N PHE A 84 -34.74 -3.87 -4.58
CA PHE A 84 -34.24 -4.45 -5.83
C PHE A 84 -34.86 -5.83 -6.07
N THR A 85 -36.15 -5.87 -6.38
CA THR A 85 -36.89 -7.13 -6.64
C THR A 85 -36.65 -7.72 -8.03
N ARG A 86 -35.96 -6.99 -8.92
CA ARG A 86 -35.70 -7.39 -10.31
C ARG A 86 -34.54 -8.39 -10.47
N PHE A 87 -33.71 -8.54 -9.44
CA PHE A 87 -32.58 -9.47 -9.46
C PHE A 87 -32.91 -10.69 -8.59
N GLU A 88 -32.89 -11.88 -9.18
CA GLU A 88 -33.15 -13.14 -8.46
C GLU A 88 -31.96 -13.56 -7.60
N ASP A 89 -30.73 -13.20 -8.01
CA ASP A 89 -29.52 -13.53 -7.27
C ASP A 89 -29.30 -12.56 -6.09
N ALA A 90 -29.31 -13.11 -4.88
CA ALA A 90 -29.08 -12.38 -3.64
C ALA A 90 -27.70 -11.73 -3.56
N LEU A 91 -26.66 -12.33 -4.14
CA LEU A 91 -25.31 -11.77 -4.16
C LEU A 91 -25.26 -10.49 -5.00
N VAL A 92 -25.83 -10.55 -6.20
CA VAL A 92 -25.88 -9.39 -7.12
C VAL A 92 -26.72 -8.27 -6.52
N ARG A 93 -27.88 -8.61 -5.95
CA ARG A 93 -28.79 -7.64 -5.32
C ARG A 93 -28.13 -6.90 -4.16
N ASN A 94 -27.49 -7.65 -3.25
CA ASN A 94 -26.80 -7.06 -2.10
C ASN A 94 -25.58 -6.24 -2.53
N GLY A 95 -24.82 -6.73 -3.52
CA GLY A 95 -23.66 -6.02 -4.07
C GLY A 95 -24.04 -4.67 -4.66
N ILE A 96 -25.12 -4.61 -5.45
CA ILE A 96 -25.64 -3.35 -6.01
C ILE A 96 -26.10 -2.41 -4.90
N ALA A 97 -26.84 -2.91 -3.90
CA ALA A 97 -27.31 -2.08 -2.78
C ALA A 97 -26.14 -1.46 -1.99
N ILE A 98 -25.10 -2.25 -1.69
CA ILE A 98 -23.87 -1.78 -1.04
C ILE A 98 -23.21 -0.70 -1.91
N ALA A 99 -23.03 -0.97 -3.21
CA ALA A 99 -22.37 -0.04 -4.12
C ALA A 99 -23.12 1.30 -4.22
N VAL A 100 -24.45 1.26 -4.34
CA VAL A 100 -25.30 2.45 -4.39
C VAL A 100 -25.20 3.26 -3.10
N LEU A 101 -25.33 2.62 -1.92
CA LEU A 101 -25.20 3.31 -0.64
C LEU A 101 -23.82 3.90 -0.42
N PHE A 102 -22.78 3.15 -0.80
CA PHE A 102 -21.40 3.59 -0.67
C PHE A 102 -21.17 4.86 -1.51
N VAL A 103 -21.52 4.81 -2.80
CA VAL A 103 -21.36 5.96 -3.71
C VAL A 103 -22.24 7.14 -3.27
N ALA A 104 -23.50 6.91 -2.89
CA ALA A 104 -24.37 7.97 -2.40
C ALA A 104 -23.79 8.66 -1.16
N THR A 105 -23.25 7.89 -0.21
CA THR A 105 -22.63 8.44 1.00
C THR A 105 -21.35 9.21 0.67
N LEU A 106 -20.53 8.73 -0.26
CA LEU A 106 -19.34 9.46 -0.73
C LEU A 106 -19.73 10.80 -1.38
N ILE A 107 -20.80 10.85 -2.18
CA ILE A 107 -21.27 12.10 -2.79
C ILE A 107 -21.70 13.10 -1.72
N VAL A 108 -22.51 12.65 -0.76
CA VAL A 108 -22.97 13.51 0.35
C VAL A 108 -21.78 14.00 1.16
N GLY A 109 -20.86 13.10 1.53
CA GLY A 109 -19.65 13.48 2.26
C GLY A 109 -18.74 14.41 1.48
N ALA A 110 -18.65 14.29 0.15
CA ALA A 110 -17.90 15.21 -0.69
C ALA A 110 -18.49 16.63 -0.68
N ILE A 111 -19.82 16.75 -0.71
CA ILE A 111 -20.51 18.04 -0.59
C ILE A 111 -20.22 18.66 0.79
N VAL A 112 -20.37 17.88 1.86
CA VAL A 112 -20.06 18.34 3.24
C VAL A 112 -18.59 18.79 3.34
N ASN A 113 -17.67 18.01 2.77
CA ASN A 113 -16.25 18.32 2.75
C ASN A 113 -15.97 19.64 1.99
N TYR A 114 -16.64 19.85 0.86
CA TYR A 114 -16.53 21.10 0.11
C TYR A 114 -16.96 22.30 0.95
N VAL A 115 -18.14 22.21 1.58
CA VAL A 115 -18.69 23.28 2.43
C VAL A 115 -17.76 23.59 3.61
N ILE A 116 -17.36 22.58 4.37
CA ILE A 116 -16.49 22.78 5.55
C ILE A 116 -15.13 23.33 5.12
N GLY A 117 -14.54 22.81 4.04
CA GLY A 117 -13.28 23.33 3.50
C GLY A 117 -13.37 24.81 3.11
N SER A 118 -14.46 25.21 2.48
CA SER A 118 -14.70 26.63 2.15
C SER A 118 -14.95 27.51 3.38
N LEU A 119 -15.51 26.97 4.47
CA LEU A 119 -15.63 27.71 5.74
C LEU A 119 -14.26 27.97 6.36
N VAL A 120 -13.38 26.96 6.41
CA VAL A 120 -12.03 27.08 6.99
C VAL A 120 -11.14 28.06 6.19
N GLU A 121 -11.29 28.08 4.87
CA GLU A 121 -10.61 29.08 4.04
C GLU A 121 -11.07 30.51 4.37
N ARG A 122 -12.36 30.69 4.67
CA ARG A 122 -12.93 32.02 5.01
C ARG A 122 -12.62 32.48 6.43
N THR A 123 -12.36 31.58 7.39
CA THR A 123 -12.01 31.96 8.77
C THR A 123 -10.56 32.41 8.93
N GLY A 124 -9.74 32.38 7.86
CA GLY A 124 -8.35 32.85 7.89
C GLY A 124 -7.37 31.91 8.60
N LEU A 125 -7.84 30.76 9.08
CA LEU A 125 -7.03 29.70 9.73
C LEU A 125 -6.32 28.78 8.71
N SER A 126 -6.39 29.10 7.41
CA SER A 126 -5.83 28.28 6.32
C SER A 126 -4.32 28.03 6.45
N GLY A 127 -3.56 28.96 7.04
CA GLY A 127 -2.11 28.78 7.26
C GLY A 127 -1.81 27.60 8.19
N THR A 128 -2.46 27.54 9.35
CA THR A 128 -2.29 26.45 10.32
C THR A 128 -2.82 25.12 9.77
N ASP A 129 -3.95 25.14 9.06
CA ASP A 129 -4.53 23.96 8.40
C ASP A 129 -3.59 23.32 7.38
N ARG A 130 -2.82 24.12 6.63
CA ARG A 130 -1.82 23.61 5.67
C ARG A 130 -0.63 22.94 6.35
N VAL A 131 -0.13 23.50 7.45
CA VAL A 131 1.00 22.92 8.20
C VAL A 131 0.60 21.57 8.81
N LEU A 132 -0.58 21.50 9.43
CA LEU A 132 -1.14 20.22 9.91
C LEU A 132 -1.37 19.24 8.76
N GLY A 133 -1.71 19.76 7.57
CA GLY A 133 -1.91 18.97 6.36
C GLY A 133 -0.63 18.27 5.89
N VAL A 134 0.54 18.91 6.05
CA VAL A 134 1.84 18.28 5.75
C VAL A 134 2.10 17.09 6.67
N CYS A 135 1.91 17.26 7.99
CA CYS A 135 2.12 16.17 8.95
C CYS A 135 1.17 15.00 8.68
N PHE A 136 -0.11 15.28 8.45
CA PHE A 136 -1.10 14.26 8.14
C PHE A 136 -0.84 13.57 6.78
N GLY A 137 -0.48 14.34 5.76
CA GLY A 137 -0.14 13.84 4.43
C GLY A 137 1.09 12.95 4.41
N ALA A 138 2.07 13.23 5.28
CA ALA A 138 3.24 12.38 5.49
C ALA A 138 2.85 11.04 6.13
N ILE A 139 2.03 11.07 7.21
CA ILE A 139 1.50 9.84 7.84
C ILE A 139 0.71 9.00 6.84
N ARG A 140 -0.18 9.63 6.07
CA ARG A 140 -0.95 8.96 5.02
C ARG A 140 -0.04 8.38 3.94
N GLY A 141 0.96 9.12 3.50
CA GLY A 141 1.96 8.64 2.54
C GLY A 141 2.68 7.39 3.03
N ILE A 142 3.09 7.38 4.30
CA ILE A 142 3.71 6.21 4.94
C ILE A 142 2.74 5.03 4.98
N LEU A 143 1.47 5.25 5.34
CA LEU A 143 0.45 4.20 5.36
C LEU A 143 0.21 3.60 3.96
N ILE A 144 0.15 4.44 2.92
CA ILE A 144 -0.02 3.98 1.53
C ILE A 144 1.18 3.13 1.10
N VAL A 145 2.41 3.56 1.41
CA VAL A 145 3.62 2.80 1.11
C VAL A 145 3.64 1.47 1.85
N ALA A 146 3.30 1.46 3.15
CA ALA A 146 3.22 0.24 3.94
C ALA A 146 2.19 -0.75 3.36
N ALA A 147 1.01 -0.25 2.97
CA ALA A 147 -0.02 -1.05 2.33
C ALA A 147 0.44 -1.59 0.97
N LEU A 148 1.16 -0.80 0.16
CA LEU A 148 1.69 -1.22 -1.13
C LEU A 148 2.73 -2.34 -0.95
N LEU A 149 3.65 -2.20 0.01
CA LEU A 149 4.67 -3.21 0.32
C LEU A 149 4.03 -4.51 0.81
N PHE A 150 3.03 -4.42 1.70
CA PHE A 150 2.28 -5.57 2.17
C PHE A 150 1.51 -6.26 1.03
N PHE A 151 0.90 -5.48 0.14
CA PHE A 151 0.19 -6.02 -1.03
C PHE A 151 1.16 -6.69 -2.00
N MET A 152 2.34 -6.11 -2.24
CA MET A 152 3.38 -6.74 -3.05
C MET A 152 3.85 -8.05 -2.41
N ASP A 153 4.08 -8.10 -1.11
CA ASP A 153 4.45 -9.33 -0.39
C ASP A 153 3.37 -10.42 -0.46
N THR A 154 2.10 -10.03 -0.28
CA THR A 154 0.96 -10.95 -0.23
C THR A 154 0.56 -11.47 -1.61
N PHE A 155 0.55 -10.61 -2.63
CA PHE A 155 0.07 -10.96 -3.98
C PHE A 155 1.18 -11.33 -4.96
N THR A 156 2.42 -10.91 -4.70
CA THR A 156 3.59 -11.32 -5.47
C THR A 156 4.34 -12.37 -4.65
N ALA A 157 4.15 -13.64 -4.98
CA ALA A 157 4.94 -14.76 -4.45
C ALA A 157 6.40 -14.75 -4.95
N MET A 158 7.06 -13.59 -4.87
CA MET A 158 8.51 -13.39 -4.97
C MET A 158 9.12 -13.08 -3.59
N ALA A 159 8.40 -13.37 -2.49
CA ALA A 159 8.86 -13.24 -1.11
C ALA A 159 9.86 -14.35 -0.68
N GLN A 160 10.53 -15.00 -1.63
CA GLN A 160 11.55 -16.03 -1.38
C GLN A 160 12.91 -15.76 -2.03
N SER A 161 13.14 -14.60 -2.67
CA SER A 161 14.50 -14.26 -3.09
C SER A 161 15.31 -13.68 -1.91
N GLU A 162 16.56 -14.14 -1.75
CA GLU A 162 17.57 -13.67 -0.78
C GLU A 162 17.71 -12.12 -0.69
N GLU A 163 17.20 -11.41 -1.68
CA GLU A 163 17.18 -9.97 -1.90
C GLU A 163 16.29 -9.22 -0.88
N TRP A 164 15.23 -9.87 -0.35
CA TRP A 164 14.34 -9.31 0.68
C TRP A 164 15.00 -9.20 2.07
N LYS A 165 15.96 -10.08 2.39
CA LYS A 165 16.61 -10.13 3.72
C LYS A 165 17.72 -9.09 3.91
N GLN A 166 18.22 -8.48 2.84
CA GLN A 166 19.35 -7.54 2.90
C GLN A 166 18.94 -6.05 2.89
N SER A 167 17.65 -5.74 2.91
CA SER A 167 17.17 -4.37 2.72
C SER A 167 17.39 -3.48 3.97
N ARG A 168 18.19 -2.42 3.82
CA ARG A 168 18.60 -1.48 4.89
C ARG A 168 17.48 -0.61 5.45
N LEU A 169 16.32 -0.55 4.80
CA LEU A 169 15.14 0.22 5.25
C LEU A 169 14.21 -0.59 6.16
N ILE A 170 14.23 -1.92 6.06
CA ILE A 170 13.46 -2.82 6.93
C ILE A 170 13.74 -2.61 8.43
N PRO A 171 15.00 -2.44 8.92
CA PRO A 171 15.23 -2.23 10.34
C PRO A 171 14.61 -0.94 10.90
N GLN A 172 14.33 0.08 10.06
CA GLN A 172 13.77 1.35 10.52
C GLN A 172 12.24 1.30 10.67
N PHE A 173 11.57 0.49 9.85
CA PHE A 173 10.14 0.17 9.99
C PHE A 173 9.88 -0.97 10.99
N SER A 174 10.93 -1.63 11.50
CA SER A 174 10.82 -2.72 12.50
C SER A 174 9.97 -2.38 13.73
N PRO A 175 10.01 -1.16 14.32
CA PRO A 175 9.17 -0.84 15.48
C PRO A 175 7.67 -0.81 15.11
N ILE A 176 7.35 -0.27 13.93
CA ILE A 176 5.99 -0.13 13.42
C ILE A 176 5.47 -1.52 13.04
N ILE A 177 6.28 -2.32 12.34
CA ILE A 177 5.95 -3.69 11.94
C ILE A 177 5.69 -4.57 13.17
N ARG A 178 6.54 -4.52 14.20
CA ARG A 178 6.36 -5.27 15.45
C ARG A 178 5.06 -4.90 16.16
N TRP A 179 4.75 -3.61 16.27
CA TRP A 179 3.51 -3.17 16.90
C TRP A 179 2.26 -3.64 16.15
N SER A 180 2.29 -3.61 14.81
CA SER A 180 1.21 -4.18 14.00
C SER A 180 1.12 -5.71 14.06
N PHE A 181 2.26 -6.42 14.14
CA PHE A 181 2.29 -7.87 14.31
C PHE A 181 1.75 -8.29 15.68
N ASP A 182 2.11 -7.61 16.77
CA ASP A 182 1.56 -7.87 18.11
C ASP A 182 0.04 -7.62 18.17
N TYR A 183 -0.44 -6.60 17.47
CA TYR A 183 -1.87 -6.30 17.37
C TYR A 183 -2.63 -7.37 16.54
N LEU A 184 -2.02 -7.86 15.46
CA LEU A 184 -2.58 -8.96 14.67
C LEU A 184 -2.57 -10.27 15.44
N GLN A 185 -1.47 -10.59 16.14
CA GLN A 185 -1.29 -11.83 16.90
C GLN A 185 -2.19 -11.91 18.15
N SER A 186 -2.50 -10.77 18.78
CA SER A 186 -3.50 -10.71 19.85
C SER A 186 -4.94 -10.91 19.37
N THR A 187 -5.21 -10.65 18.08
CA THR A 187 -6.52 -10.85 17.45
C THR A 187 -6.66 -12.25 16.84
N SER A 188 -5.56 -12.87 16.40
CA SER A 188 -5.54 -14.22 15.83
C SER A 188 -5.35 -15.29 16.90
N SER A 189 -6.41 -15.57 17.67
CA SER A 189 -6.55 -16.81 18.47
C SER A 189 -6.65 -18.09 17.60
N PHE A 190 -6.27 -18.02 16.32
CA PHE A 190 -6.53 -19.01 15.28
C PHE A 190 -5.27 -19.58 14.62
N LEU A 191 -4.07 -19.30 15.15
CA LEU A 191 -2.87 -20.05 14.78
C LEU A 191 -2.64 -21.14 15.83
N PRO A 192 -2.90 -22.43 15.54
CA PRO A 192 -2.44 -23.50 16.41
C PRO A 192 -0.92 -23.47 16.45
N GLU A 193 -0.39 -23.29 17.66
CA GLU A 193 1.00 -23.46 18.04
C GLU A 193 1.40 -24.92 17.84
N HIS A 194 1.75 -25.28 16.60
CA HIS A 194 2.26 -26.61 16.28
C HIS A 194 3.31 -26.54 15.17
N MET A 195 4.53 -26.16 15.55
CA MET A 195 5.72 -26.68 14.88
C MET A 195 6.35 -27.72 15.79
N PRO A 196 6.29 -29.03 15.45
CA PRO A 196 7.08 -30.02 16.15
C PRO A 196 8.55 -29.81 15.80
N SER A 197 9.41 -29.78 16.82
CA SER A 197 10.87 -29.80 16.67
C SER A 197 11.30 -31.05 15.91
N LEU A 198 11.94 -30.88 14.74
CA LEU A 198 12.56 -31.97 13.98
C LEU A 198 13.78 -32.53 14.73
N PRO A 199 13.92 -33.86 14.87
CA PRO A 199 15.15 -34.45 15.40
C PRO A 199 16.25 -34.44 14.33
N LEU A 200 17.42 -33.97 14.73
CA LEU A 200 18.67 -34.18 13.99
C LEU A 200 18.96 -35.69 13.91
N ARG A 201 19.07 -36.22 12.69
CA ARG A 201 19.80 -37.45 12.39
C ARG A 201 20.58 -37.29 11.10
#